data_AF-A0A946IZ92-F1
#
_entry.id   AF-A0A946IZ92-F1
#
_cell.length_a   1.000
_cell.length_b   1.000
_cell.length_c   1.000
_cell.angle_alpha   90.00
_cell.angle_beta   90.00
_cell.angle_gamma   90.00
#
_symmetry.space_group_name_H-M   'P 1'
#
loop_
_entity.id
_entity.type
_entity.pdbx_description
1 polymer ?
#
loop_
_entity_poly.entity_id
_entity_poly.type
_entity_poly.pdbx_seq_one_letter_code
_entity_poly.pdbx_strand_id
1 'polypeptide(L)'
;LMDYASGNYYGKYLIRAYYFNKMPEYLRDEFSNNYDLSPNSIKNKLYREENPNTYLAGFARFLIENKSNEYFKEIIFKGLERFIDYQILQYDDFSKVDIHYVGSIAYYLKDEITKIGKKYNLKTGKFIQRPITGLVDYHKRNI
;
A
#
# COMPACT_ATOMS: atom_id res chain seq x y z
N LEU A 1 -11.19 2.75 7.15
CA LEU A 1 -12.23 2.58 6.09
C LEU A 1 -11.86 3.39 4.85
N MET A 2 -11.19 4.53 5.02
CA MET A 2 -10.85 5.48 3.97
C MET A 2 -9.41 5.31 3.44
N ASP A 3 -8.75 4.19 3.74
CA ASP A 3 -7.30 4.05 3.62
C ASP A 3 -6.85 3.57 2.22
N TYR A 4 -7.23 4.28 1.16
CA TYR A 4 -6.84 3.91 -0.22
C TYR A 4 -5.33 3.80 -0.38
N ALA A 5 -4.89 2.85 -1.20
CA ALA A 5 -3.48 2.50 -1.43
C ALA A 5 -2.66 2.17 -0.17
N SER A 6 -3.29 1.96 0.99
CA SER A 6 -2.61 1.50 2.21
C SER A 6 -2.37 -0.02 2.19
N GLY A 7 -1.55 -0.49 3.13
CA GLY A 7 -1.33 -1.93 3.32
C GLY A 7 -2.63 -2.66 3.67
N ASN A 8 -3.48 -2.04 4.49
CA ASN A 8 -4.80 -2.58 4.83
C ASN A 8 -5.70 -2.71 3.59
N TYR A 9 -5.69 -1.70 2.70
CA TYR A 9 -6.46 -1.72 1.46
C TYR A 9 -6.02 -2.85 0.53
N TYR A 10 -4.71 -2.95 0.26
CA TYR A 10 -4.19 -3.99 -0.61
C TYR A 10 -4.34 -5.39 0.02
N GLY A 11 -4.15 -5.53 1.33
CA GLY A 11 -4.36 -6.80 2.02
C GLY A 11 -5.79 -7.32 1.91
N LYS A 12 -6.79 -6.43 2.13
CA LYS A 12 -8.20 -6.77 1.92
C LYS A 12 -8.48 -7.19 0.49
N TYR A 13 -7.88 -6.51 -0.49
CA TYR A 13 -8.02 -6.86 -1.89
C TYR A 13 -7.50 -8.27 -2.17
N LEU A 14 -6.29 -8.60 -1.69
CA LEU A 14 -5.67 -9.91 -1.93
C LEU A 14 -6.49 -11.06 -1.36
N ILE A 15 -6.97 -10.94 -0.12
CA ILE A 15 -7.82 -11.97 0.50
C ILE A 15 -9.09 -12.19 -0.32
N ARG A 16 -9.76 -11.10 -0.74
CA ARG A 16 -10.97 -11.20 -1.58
C ARG A 16 -10.67 -11.83 -2.93
N ALA A 17 -9.59 -11.42 -3.58
CA ALA A 17 -9.20 -11.94 -4.88
C ALA A 17 -8.87 -13.44 -4.84
N TYR A 18 -8.22 -13.90 -3.76
CA TYR A 18 -7.95 -15.30 -3.49
C TYR A 18 -9.25 -16.11 -3.37
N TYR A 19 -10.15 -15.73 -2.45
CA TYR A 19 -11.38 -16.49 -2.20
C TYR A 19 -12.42 -16.42 -3.33
N PHE A 20 -12.44 -15.34 -4.11
CA PHE A 20 -13.36 -15.19 -5.24
C PHE A 20 -12.79 -15.68 -6.57
N ASN A 21 -11.66 -16.40 -6.55
CA ASN A 21 -11.00 -16.92 -7.76
C ASN A 21 -10.76 -15.84 -8.82
N LYS A 22 -10.39 -14.63 -8.37
CA LYS A 22 -10.04 -13.50 -9.26
C LYS A 22 -8.53 -13.31 -9.39
N MET A 23 -7.76 -13.91 -8.49
CA MET A 23 -6.31 -14.00 -8.61
C MET A 23 -5.94 -15.10 -9.62
N PRO A 24 -4.99 -14.86 -10.55
CA PRO A 24 -4.46 -15.89 -11.45
C PRO A 24 -3.96 -17.11 -10.67
N GLU A 25 -4.15 -18.32 -11.23
CA GLU A 25 -3.89 -19.58 -10.52
C GLU A 25 -2.48 -19.67 -9.95
N TYR A 26 -1.45 -19.40 -10.76
CA TYR A 26 -0.06 -19.45 -10.29
C TYR A 26 0.22 -18.49 -9.13
N LEU A 27 -0.40 -17.29 -9.12
CA LEU A 27 -0.28 -16.34 -8.01
C LEU A 27 -1.09 -16.80 -6.80
N ARG A 28 -2.24 -17.43 -7.02
CA ARG A 28 -3.10 -17.95 -5.96
C ARG A 28 -2.39 -19.05 -5.20
N ASP A 29 -1.72 -19.95 -5.92
CA ASP A 29 -0.94 -21.05 -5.36
C ASP A 29 0.26 -20.52 -4.57
N GLU A 30 1.03 -19.59 -5.16
CA GLU A 30 2.13 -18.91 -4.48
C GLU A 30 1.66 -18.16 -3.22
N PHE A 31 0.50 -17.51 -3.28
CA PHE A 31 -0.09 -16.81 -2.14
C PHE A 31 -0.49 -17.78 -1.02
N SER A 32 -1.14 -18.89 -1.33
CA SER A 32 -1.49 -19.91 -0.32
C SER A 32 -0.28 -20.62 0.29
N ASN A 33 0.83 -20.72 -0.44
CA ASN A 33 2.06 -21.32 0.08
C ASN A 33 2.78 -20.40 1.09
N ASN A 34 2.61 -19.08 0.95
CA ASN A 34 3.28 -18.09 1.80
C ASN A 34 2.46 -17.63 3.01
N TYR A 35 1.16 -17.91 3.04
CA TYR A 35 0.25 -17.41 4.07
C TYR A 35 -0.79 -18.43 4.52
N ASP A 36 -1.13 -18.40 5.82
CA ASP A 36 -2.31 -19.12 6.33
C ASP A 36 -3.60 -18.39 5.92
N LEU A 37 -4.27 -18.94 4.91
CA LEU A 37 -5.52 -18.45 4.36
C LEU A 37 -6.71 -19.30 4.80
N SER A 38 -6.62 -19.98 5.94
CA SER A 38 -7.76 -20.72 6.47
C SER A 38 -8.88 -19.77 6.94
N PRO A 39 -10.17 -20.06 6.64
CA PRO A 39 -11.27 -19.19 7.05
C PRO A 39 -11.33 -18.93 8.55
N ASN A 40 -10.95 -19.92 9.37
CA ASN A 40 -10.93 -19.78 10.82
C ASN A 40 -9.82 -18.85 11.30
N SER A 41 -8.61 -18.98 10.75
CA SER A 41 -7.48 -18.10 11.09
C SER A 41 -7.78 -16.65 10.71
N ILE A 42 -8.25 -16.43 9.47
CA ILE A 42 -8.63 -15.10 9.00
C ILE A 42 -9.76 -14.50 9.85
N LYS A 43 -10.82 -15.27 10.17
CA LYS A 43 -11.90 -14.78 11.04
C LYS A 43 -11.40 -14.41 12.44
N ASN A 44 -10.53 -15.23 13.02
CA ASN A 44 -9.98 -14.94 14.34
C ASN A 44 -9.15 -13.65 14.32
N LYS A 45 -8.22 -13.53 13.36
CA LYS A 45 -7.34 -12.37 13.19
C LYS A 45 -8.10 -11.07 12.87
N LEU A 46 -9.23 -11.16 12.16
CA LEU A 46 -10.01 -9.98 11.77
C LEU A 46 -11.02 -9.51 12.81
N TYR A 47 -11.63 -10.44 13.55
CA TYR A 47 -12.79 -10.11 14.40
C TYR A 47 -12.55 -10.33 15.88
N ARG A 48 -11.49 -11.04 16.29
CA ARG A 48 -11.25 -11.43 17.68
C ARG A 48 -9.92 -10.96 18.26
N GLU A 49 -8.93 -10.71 17.40
CA GLU A 49 -7.63 -10.21 17.84
C GLU A 49 -7.50 -8.69 17.71
N GLU A 50 -6.56 -8.13 18.47
CA GLU A 50 -6.20 -6.73 18.37
C GLU A 50 -5.49 -6.41 17.04
N ASN A 51 -5.67 -5.19 16.53
CA ASN A 51 -4.98 -4.66 15.34
C ASN A 51 -5.20 -5.44 14.02
N PRO A 52 -6.44 -5.68 13.59
CA PRO A 52 -6.74 -6.39 12.33
C PRO A 52 -6.16 -5.69 11.09
N ASN A 53 -5.98 -4.37 11.16
CA ASN A 53 -5.34 -3.59 10.08
C ASN A 53 -3.88 -3.99 9.87
N THR A 54 -3.14 -4.32 10.93
CA THR A 54 -1.73 -4.75 10.85
C THR A 54 -1.63 -6.13 10.23
N TYR A 55 -2.51 -7.05 10.62
CA TYR A 55 -2.63 -8.37 9.99
C TYR A 55 -2.88 -8.24 8.48
N LEU A 56 -3.85 -7.41 8.09
CA LEU A 56 -4.16 -7.16 6.69
C LEU A 56 -2.99 -6.54 5.93
N ALA A 57 -2.30 -5.56 6.52
CA ALA A 57 -1.11 -4.97 5.94
C ALA A 57 0.02 -5.99 5.70
N GLY A 58 0.07 -7.09 6.46
CA GLY A 58 1.01 -8.19 6.25
C GLY A 58 0.91 -8.83 4.87
N PHE A 59 -0.31 -8.95 4.32
CA PHE A 59 -0.50 -9.50 2.97
C PHE A 59 -0.05 -8.56 1.86
N ALA A 60 -0.07 -7.24 2.09
CA ALA A 60 0.34 -6.26 1.07
C ALA A 60 1.81 -6.45 0.63
N ARG A 61 2.63 -7.09 1.47
CA ARG A 61 4.00 -7.48 1.14
C ARG A 61 4.05 -8.37 -0.12
N PHE A 62 3.16 -9.34 -0.24
CA PHE A 62 3.09 -10.23 -1.40
C PHE A 62 2.90 -9.46 -2.71
N LEU A 63 1.99 -8.49 -2.70
CA LEU A 63 1.71 -7.62 -3.85
C LEU A 63 2.91 -6.73 -4.19
N ILE A 64 3.64 -6.24 -3.18
CA ILE A 64 4.84 -5.43 -3.39
C ILE A 64 5.99 -6.26 -3.97
N GLU A 65 6.21 -7.47 -3.46
CA GLU A 65 7.26 -8.38 -3.94
C GLU A 65 6.99 -8.82 -5.38
N ASN A 66 5.71 -8.97 -5.74
CA ASN A 66 5.27 -9.34 -7.08
C ASN A 66 4.82 -8.15 -7.95
N LYS A 67 5.16 -6.90 -7.61
CA LYS A 67 4.65 -5.68 -8.28
C LYS A 67 5.02 -5.56 -9.77
N SER A 68 5.98 -6.34 -10.25
CA SER A 68 6.33 -6.42 -11.67
C SER A 68 5.32 -7.23 -12.49
N ASN A 69 4.49 -8.05 -11.84
CA ASN A 69 3.44 -8.82 -12.49
C ASN A 69 2.29 -7.90 -12.95
N GLU A 70 1.76 -8.12 -14.16
CA GLU A 70 0.75 -7.24 -14.74
C GLU A 70 -0.54 -7.17 -13.92
N TYR A 71 -0.96 -8.30 -13.34
CA TYR A 71 -2.12 -8.35 -12.45
C TYR A 71 -1.96 -7.41 -11.25
N PHE A 72 -0.80 -7.43 -10.60
CA PHE A 72 -0.54 -6.57 -9.44
C PHE A 72 -0.29 -5.12 -9.83
N LYS A 73 0.35 -4.84 -10.98
CA LYS A 73 0.47 -3.47 -11.49
C LYS A 73 -0.90 -2.82 -11.63
N GLU A 74 -1.86 -3.51 -12.25
CA GLU A 74 -3.20 -2.98 -12.44
C GLU A 74 -3.86 -2.62 -11.09
N ILE A 75 -3.73 -3.51 -10.09
CA ILE A 75 -4.28 -3.30 -8.74
C ILE A 75 -3.61 -2.12 -8.05
N ILE A 76 -2.28 -2.02 -8.14
CA ILE A 76 -1.50 -0.92 -7.56
C ILE A 76 -1.93 0.41 -8.16
N PHE A 77 -1.93 0.52 -9.49
CA PHE A 77 -2.29 1.77 -10.15
C PHE A 77 -3.75 2.16 -9.87
N LYS A 78 -4.70 1.21 -9.87
CA LYS A 78 -6.10 1.48 -9.48
C LYS A 78 -6.22 1.99 -8.04
N GLY A 79 -5.46 1.39 -7.11
CA GLY A 79 -5.43 1.84 -5.72
C GLY A 79 -4.87 3.25 -5.58
N LEU A 80 -3.78 3.53 -6.29
CA LEU A 80 -3.14 4.85 -6.31
C LEU A 80 -3.99 5.92 -7.01
N GLU A 81 -4.70 5.60 -8.09
CA GLU A 81 -5.62 6.55 -8.75
C GLU A 81 -6.72 6.98 -7.78
N ARG A 82 -7.33 6.03 -7.05
CA ARG A 82 -8.33 6.36 -6.03
C ARG A 82 -7.74 7.17 -4.88
N PHE A 83 -6.54 6.84 -4.44
CA PHE A 83 -5.85 7.63 -3.42
C PHE A 83 -5.67 9.08 -3.86
N ILE A 84 -5.20 9.30 -5.09
CA ILE A 84 -4.99 10.66 -5.62
C ILE A 84 -6.33 11.39 -5.75
N ASP A 85 -7.32 10.78 -6.40
CA ASP A 85 -8.63 11.38 -6.66
C ASP A 85 -9.33 11.80 -5.36
N TYR A 86 -9.44 10.87 -4.41
CA TYR A 86 -10.20 11.12 -3.18
C TYR A 86 -9.40 11.86 -2.10
N GLN A 87 -8.07 11.73 -2.05
CA GLN A 87 -7.28 12.26 -0.94
C GLN A 87 -6.40 13.45 -1.30
N ILE A 88 -5.99 13.62 -2.55
CA ILE A 88 -5.10 14.70 -2.98
C ILE A 88 -5.84 15.76 -3.78
N LEU A 89 -6.59 15.37 -4.82
CA LEU A 89 -7.22 16.32 -5.74
C LEU A 89 -8.35 17.15 -5.12
N GLN A 90 -8.80 16.79 -3.93
CA GLN A 90 -9.74 17.58 -3.14
C GLN A 90 -9.17 18.94 -2.67
N TYR A 91 -7.85 19.15 -2.75
CA TYR A 91 -7.19 20.39 -2.34
C TYR A 91 -6.84 21.25 -3.56
N ASP A 92 -7.42 22.44 -3.69
CA ASP A 92 -7.24 23.30 -4.89
C ASP A 92 -5.79 23.66 -5.23
N ASP A 93 -4.90 23.66 -4.24
CA ASP A 93 -3.49 24.01 -4.35
C ASP A 93 -2.55 22.79 -4.45
N PHE A 94 -3.09 21.58 -4.62
CA PHE A 94 -2.31 20.33 -4.66
C PHE A 94 -1.11 20.38 -5.63
N SER A 95 -1.26 21.08 -6.75
CA SER A 95 -0.23 21.18 -7.80
C SER A 95 0.85 22.22 -7.51
N LYS A 96 0.64 23.08 -6.51
CA LYS A 96 1.57 24.17 -6.14
C LYS A 96 2.56 23.74 -5.07
N VAL A 97 2.21 22.76 -4.24
CA VAL A 97 2.99 22.30 -3.09
C VAL A 97 3.70 20.99 -3.34
N ASP A 98 4.82 20.75 -2.65
CA ASP A 98 5.49 19.46 -2.65
C ASP A 98 4.71 18.44 -1.79
N ILE A 99 4.47 17.25 -2.36
CA ILE A 99 3.79 16.15 -1.67
C ILE A 99 4.84 15.13 -1.24
N HIS A 100 5.01 14.98 0.07
CA HIS A 100 5.91 14.01 0.69
C HIS A 100 5.15 12.77 1.14
N TYR A 101 5.75 11.60 0.98
CA TYR A 101 5.12 10.33 1.29
C TYR A 101 5.85 9.61 2.41
N VAL A 102 5.08 9.05 3.35
CA VAL A 102 5.61 8.40 4.55
C VAL A 102 5.01 7.01 4.72
N GLY A 103 5.83 6.05 5.13
CA GLY A 103 5.43 4.67 5.43
C GLY A 103 5.98 3.64 4.45
N SER A 104 5.92 2.37 4.85
CA SER A 104 6.50 1.25 4.09
C SER A 104 5.92 1.11 2.70
N ILE A 105 4.59 1.16 2.57
CA ILE A 105 3.91 1.02 1.27
C ILE A 105 4.35 2.12 0.30
N ALA A 106 4.33 3.38 0.76
CA ALA A 106 4.79 4.51 -0.04
C ALA A 106 6.26 4.34 -0.47
N TYR A 107 7.12 3.90 0.44
CA TYR A 107 8.53 3.71 0.15
C TYR A 107 8.78 2.62 -0.90
N TYR A 108 8.10 1.47 -0.80
CA TYR A 108 8.27 0.37 -1.75
C TYR A 108 7.55 0.60 -3.09
N LEU A 109 6.52 1.44 -3.11
CA LEU A 109 5.77 1.83 -4.32
C LEU A 109 6.18 3.20 -4.87
N LYS A 110 7.38 3.70 -4.52
CA LYS A 110 7.84 5.05 -4.90
C LYS A 110 7.82 5.29 -6.42
N ASP A 111 8.15 4.28 -7.21
CA ASP A 111 8.26 4.41 -8.66
C ASP A 111 6.86 4.49 -9.28
N GLU A 112 5.94 3.68 -8.78
CA GLU A 112 4.53 3.66 -9.16
C GLU A 112 3.84 4.98 -8.77
N ILE A 113 4.06 5.45 -7.53
CA ILE A 113 3.55 6.74 -7.02
C ILE A 113 4.10 7.90 -7.87
N THR A 114 5.40 7.90 -8.17
CA THR A 114 6.01 8.95 -9.00
C THR A 114 5.44 8.93 -10.42
N LYS A 115 5.26 7.74 -11.01
CA LYS A 115 4.72 7.57 -12.36
C LYS A 115 3.29 8.12 -12.45
N ILE A 116 2.42 7.74 -11.51
CA ILE A 116 1.04 8.21 -11.52
C ILE A 116 0.95 9.67 -11.10
N GLY A 117 1.78 10.15 -10.17
CA GLY A 117 1.82 11.54 -9.76
C GLY A 117 2.10 12.48 -10.94
N LYS A 118 2.99 12.08 -11.86
CA LYS A 118 3.23 12.82 -13.12
C LYS A 118 1.97 12.96 -13.98
N LYS A 119 1.12 11.93 -14.07
CA LYS A 119 -0.16 11.98 -14.81
C LYS A 119 -1.10 13.06 -14.26
N TYR A 120 -1.05 13.32 -12.96
CA TYR A 120 -1.90 14.30 -12.27
C TYR A 120 -1.18 15.62 -11.93
N ASN A 121 0.01 15.88 -12.50
CA ASN A 121 0.82 17.08 -12.20
C ASN A 121 1.15 17.26 -10.71
N LEU A 122 1.32 16.16 -9.98
CA LEU A 122 1.71 16.20 -8.57
C LEU A 122 3.21 16.48 -8.46
N LYS A 123 3.59 17.44 -7.61
CA LYS A 123 5.00 17.67 -7.24
C LYS A 123 5.42 16.65 -6.20
N THR A 124 5.83 15.47 -6.67
CA THR A 124 6.26 14.36 -5.80
C THR A 124 7.62 14.69 -5.17
N GLY A 125 7.64 14.79 -3.85
CA GLY A 125 8.83 15.05 -3.05
C GLY A 125 9.46 13.77 -2.48
N LYS A 126 9.94 13.89 -1.25
CA LYS A 126 10.62 12.82 -0.49
C LYS A 126 9.70 11.63 -0.14
N PHE A 127 10.29 10.44 -0.13
CA PHE A 127 9.71 9.21 0.40
C PHE A 127 10.46 8.79 1.68
N ILE A 128 9.76 8.65 2.80
CA ILE A 128 10.33 8.30 4.10
C ILE A 128 9.74 6.99 4.58
N GLN A 129 10.55 5.93 4.70
CA GLN A 129 10.06 4.62 5.13
C GLN A 129 9.62 4.60 6.59
N ARG A 130 10.46 5.14 7.48
CA ARG A 130 10.22 5.24 8.93
C ARG A 130 10.52 6.68 9.37
N PRO A 131 9.55 7.40 9.96
CA PRO A 131 9.73 8.80 10.36
C PRO A 131 10.88 9.02 11.34
N ILE A 132 11.14 8.02 12.20
CA ILE A 132 12.13 8.12 13.29
C ILE A 132 13.55 8.37 12.77
N THR A 133 13.90 7.91 11.58
CA THR A 133 15.24 8.10 11.01
C THR A 133 15.55 9.57 10.80
N GLY A 134 14.58 10.36 10.29
CA GLY A 134 14.75 11.79 10.10
C GLY A 134 14.82 12.57 11.41
N LEU A 135 14.11 12.11 12.44
CA LEU A 135 14.15 12.71 13.78
C LEU A 135 15.52 12.51 14.44
N VAL A 136 16.08 11.29 14.33
CA VAL A 136 17.41 10.96 14.85
C VAL A 136 18.49 11.79 14.15
N ASP A 137 18.44 11.92 12.83
CA ASP A 137 19.43 12.70 12.07
C ASP A 137 19.37 14.20 12.33
N TYR A 138 18.17 14.73 12.65
CA TYR A 138 18.01 16.12 13.08
C TYR A 138 18.65 16.36 14.45
N HIS A 139 18.42 15.46 15.41
CA HIS A 139 19.02 15.59 16.75
C HIS A 139 20.53 15.41 16.71
N LYS A 140 21.06 14.50 15.89
CA LYS A 140 22.51 14.33 15.71
C LYS A 140 23.23 15.51 15.07
N ARG A 141 22.53 16.34 14.28
CA ARG A 141 23.09 17.53 13.61
C ARG A 141 22.99 18.81 14.43
N ASN A 142 22.20 18.80 15.50
CA ASN A 142 21.98 19.93 16.40
C ASN A 142 22.52 19.67 17.81
N ILE A 143 23.45 18.72 17.94
CA ILE A 143 24.37 18.52 19.08
C ILE A 143 25.77 18.80 18.53
#